data_AF-A0A0G3EGF9-F1
#
_entry.id   AF-A0A0G3EGF9-F1
#
_cell.length_a   1.000
_cell.length_b   1.000
_cell.length_c   1.000
_cell.angle_alpha   90.00
_cell.angle_beta   90.00
_cell.angle_gamma   90.00
#
_symmetry.space_group_name_H-M   'P 1'
#
loop_
_entity.id
_entity.type
_entity.pdbx_description
1 polymer ?
#
loop_
_entity_poly.entity_id
_entity_poly.type
_entity_poly.pdbx_seq_one_letter_code
_entity_poly.pdbx_strand_id
1 'polypeptide(L)'
;MTGHVSERSLAGRVLVVDDERPNRLYLRKLLSARGCEVIEAENGPVALERAHGMRPDLILVDVVMPGMDGFELCGKLKSDPRCAEVPVVMVTAKTKIDDLARAFEMGALDYIRKPFNPRELVLRVGNALELKRSNESLQRWKTRVSNELRLAGTIQRTFFSDKPFFSSSFEIRIAYQPCMDVGGDAFDIVELPSGRLCVYVGDVSGHGVAPAMISTYLKASFGELVRNMPDAGPADLCNELHARFRQSVDASSYYATFFVAIHDPETNVWRCMNCGHPSPLLVRDGKSGAADLFEEGGGVPIGFPMLGDAPYRREDEVAVQAEEGTYFVLYTDGILEARHEASGELCGRDSLRALAGEVLARENEFNKARGLLREVQQRGYSLEGDDCTSVCIYMKRKREVALERFSPPELEEVSRLAAETEGLLKDRGWSEDAAASARLLLMEHGANIVYHSELAEDETFWVQINLGDEVCRIVAIDRGREWNIDRRSRRGDEEDMLAEGGRGLAIIDAVADYVERYRINHSNVSFFVIRREQRETE
;
A
#
# COMPACT_ATOMS: atom_id res chain seq x y z
N MET A 1 36.07 50.39 28.35
CA MET A 1 36.00 48.92 28.41
C MET A 1 35.12 48.43 27.28
N THR A 2 35.74 47.78 26.30
CA THR A 2 35.16 47.28 25.05
C THR A 2 34.27 46.07 25.32
N GLY A 3 32.99 46.16 24.99
CA GLY A 3 32.04 45.05 25.13
C GLY A 3 32.35 43.93 24.13
N HIS A 4 32.71 42.76 24.66
CA HIS A 4 32.77 41.50 23.92
C HIS A 4 31.36 41.11 23.46
N VAL A 5 31.08 41.34 22.18
CA VAL A 5 29.98 40.66 21.48
C VAL A 5 30.51 39.27 21.15
N SER A 6 29.87 38.25 21.73
CA SER A 6 30.10 36.80 21.52
C SER A 6 30.79 36.44 20.19
N GLU A 7 32.00 35.88 20.29
CA GLU A 7 32.82 35.36 19.17
C GLU A 7 32.28 34.01 18.67
N ARG A 8 31.04 33.99 18.16
CA ARG A 8 30.51 32.78 17.51
C ARG A 8 31.16 32.64 16.12
N SER A 9 31.86 31.52 15.90
CA SER A 9 32.41 31.17 14.57
C SER A 9 31.29 31.00 13.56
N LEU A 10 31.43 31.61 12.38
CA LEU A 10 30.43 31.57 11.32
C LEU A 10 30.48 30.26 10.53
N ALA A 11 31.67 29.67 10.38
CA ALA A 11 31.97 28.37 9.77
C ALA A 11 31.05 27.96 8.60
N GLY A 12 31.51 28.22 7.38
CA GLY A 12 30.84 27.87 6.12
C GLY A 12 31.61 28.43 4.93
N ARG A 13 31.26 27.97 3.73
CA ARG A 13 31.85 28.40 2.46
C ARG A 13 31.03 29.55 1.86
N VAL A 14 31.61 30.74 1.78
CA VAL A 14 30.93 31.94 1.28
C VAL A 14 31.53 32.34 -0.07
N LEU A 15 30.72 32.35 -1.12
CA LEU A 15 31.08 32.91 -2.42
C LEU A 15 30.80 34.42 -2.42
N VAL A 16 31.82 35.23 -2.64
CA VAL A 16 31.75 36.68 -2.71
C VAL A 16 31.94 37.12 -4.15
N VAL A 17 30.90 37.71 -4.74
CA VAL A 17 30.85 38.18 -6.12
C VAL A 17 30.78 39.70 -6.13
N ASP A 18 31.83 40.35 -6.61
CA ASP A 18 31.93 41.82 -6.70
C ASP A 18 33.01 42.13 -7.75
N ASP A 19 32.84 43.09 -8.63
CA ASP A 19 33.82 43.41 -9.68
C ASP A 19 35.03 44.18 -9.11
N GLU A 20 34.85 44.89 -7.99
CA GLU A 20 35.91 45.65 -7.34
C GLU A 20 36.75 44.77 -6.39
N ARG A 21 38.04 44.61 -6.72
CA ARG A 21 39.01 43.87 -5.91
C ARG A 21 39.09 44.34 -4.43
N PRO A 22 39.01 45.66 -4.11
CA PRO A 22 39.01 46.11 -2.72
C PRO A 22 37.84 45.56 -1.89
N ASN A 23 36.63 45.47 -2.46
CA ASN A 23 35.45 44.92 -1.79
C ASN A 23 35.62 43.43 -1.50
N ARG A 24 36.04 42.65 -2.51
CA ARG A 24 36.34 41.22 -2.34
C ARG A 24 37.37 40.98 -1.24
N LEU A 25 38.49 41.72 -1.27
CA LEU A 25 39.56 41.63 -0.27
C LEU A 25 39.06 41.96 1.15
N TYR A 26 38.22 43.00 1.29
CA TYR A 26 37.64 43.39 2.56
C TYR A 26 36.73 42.31 3.13
N LEU A 27 35.77 41.83 2.33
CA LEU A 27 34.83 40.77 2.71
C LEU A 27 35.57 39.46 3.06
N ARG A 28 36.57 39.11 2.27
CA ARG A 28 37.44 37.96 2.54
C ARG A 28 38.10 38.06 3.91
N LYS A 29 38.78 39.18 4.20
CA LYS A 29 39.45 39.37 5.51
C LYS A 29 38.46 39.32 6.67
N LEU A 30 37.31 39.97 6.52
CA LEU A 30 36.29 40.04 7.58
C LEU A 30 35.66 38.67 7.88
N LEU A 31 35.27 37.93 6.83
CA LEU A 31 34.61 36.63 6.97
C LEU A 31 35.58 35.51 7.35
N SER A 32 36.79 35.50 6.79
CA SER A 32 37.81 34.52 7.18
C SER A 32 38.26 34.70 8.63
N ALA A 33 38.31 35.93 9.16
CA ALA A 33 38.54 36.18 10.59
C ALA A 33 37.43 35.61 11.50
N ARG A 34 36.27 35.27 10.95
CA ARG A 34 35.15 34.61 11.63
C ARG A 34 35.03 33.12 11.30
N GLY A 35 36.03 32.54 10.64
CA GLY A 35 36.10 31.11 10.34
C GLY A 35 35.41 30.68 9.05
N CYS A 36 35.01 31.60 8.16
CA CYS A 36 34.48 31.22 6.84
C CYS A 36 35.60 30.91 5.84
N GLU A 37 35.36 29.90 5.00
CA GLU A 37 36.10 29.70 3.76
C GLU A 37 35.52 30.66 2.70
N VAL A 38 36.32 31.59 2.19
CA VAL A 38 35.82 32.61 1.24
C VAL A 38 36.31 32.30 -0.16
N ILE A 39 35.37 32.16 -1.08
CA ILE A 39 35.60 32.02 -2.51
C ILE A 39 35.30 33.37 -3.14
N GLU A 40 36.20 33.91 -3.93
CA GLU A 40 36.00 35.19 -4.62
C GLU A 40 35.49 34.93 -6.05
N ALA A 41 34.73 35.84 -6.64
CA ALA A 41 34.44 35.86 -8.07
C ALA A 41 34.34 37.30 -8.54
N GLU A 42 35.00 37.62 -9.65
CA GLU A 42 35.08 38.98 -10.18
C GLU A 42 33.91 39.37 -11.10
N ASN A 43 33.06 38.42 -11.48
CA ASN A 43 31.88 38.67 -12.32
C ASN A 43 30.88 37.49 -12.24
N GLY A 44 29.69 37.70 -12.83
CA GLY A 44 28.61 36.70 -12.86
C GLY A 44 29.00 35.34 -13.48
N PRO A 45 29.59 35.28 -14.70
CA PRO A 45 30.03 34.02 -15.30
C PRO A 45 30.96 33.19 -14.42
N VAL A 46 32.00 33.82 -13.84
CA VAL A 46 32.92 33.16 -12.91
C VAL A 46 32.21 32.71 -11.64
N ALA A 47 31.24 33.48 -11.15
CA ALA A 47 30.45 33.11 -9.99
C ALA A 47 29.60 31.86 -10.24
N LEU A 48 28.96 31.73 -11.42
CA LEU A 48 28.20 30.54 -11.79
C LEU A 48 29.09 29.29 -11.83
N GLU A 49 30.24 29.39 -12.49
CA GLU A 49 31.22 28.29 -12.56
C GLU A 49 31.66 27.83 -11.15
N ARG A 50 32.01 28.79 -10.29
CA ARG A 50 32.44 28.50 -8.91
C ARG A 50 31.30 27.99 -8.05
N ALA A 51 30.08 28.48 -8.23
CA ALA A 51 28.91 27.98 -7.51
C ALA A 51 28.65 26.49 -7.80
N HIS A 52 28.83 26.06 -9.06
CA HIS A 52 28.68 24.65 -9.45
C HIS A 52 29.80 23.75 -8.92
N GLY A 53 31.05 24.17 -9.09
CA GLY A 53 32.21 23.34 -8.74
C GLY A 53 32.49 23.29 -7.24
N MET A 54 32.26 24.40 -6.54
CA MET A 54 32.69 24.57 -5.15
C MET A 54 31.52 24.52 -4.15
N ARG A 55 30.26 24.48 -4.59
CA ARG A 55 29.07 24.32 -3.70
C ARG A 55 29.13 25.22 -2.45
N PRO A 56 29.05 26.56 -2.60
CA PRO A 56 29.04 27.46 -1.45
C PRO A 56 27.78 27.29 -0.59
N ASP A 57 27.92 27.56 0.71
CA ASP A 57 26.81 27.57 1.68
C ASP A 57 26.05 28.91 1.66
N LEU A 58 26.68 29.97 1.14
CA LEU A 58 26.12 31.31 0.99
C LEU A 58 26.77 32.03 -0.19
N ILE A 59 26.00 32.83 -0.92
CA ILE A 59 26.52 33.71 -1.97
C ILE A 59 26.23 35.16 -1.62
N LEU A 60 27.26 35.99 -1.54
CA LEU A 60 27.17 37.44 -1.47
C LEU A 60 27.37 38.01 -2.87
N VAL A 61 26.40 38.75 -3.39
CA VAL A 61 26.44 39.25 -4.78
C VAL A 61 26.30 40.75 -4.80
N ASP A 62 27.25 41.46 -5.39
CA ASP A 62 27.08 42.88 -5.67
C ASP A 62 26.01 43.10 -6.74
N VAL A 63 25.12 44.05 -6.50
CA VAL A 63 24.03 44.35 -7.43
C VAL A 63 24.56 45.01 -8.70
N VAL A 64 25.55 45.89 -8.57
CA VAL A 64 26.07 46.70 -9.69
C VAL A 64 27.36 46.08 -10.20
N MET A 65 27.28 45.30 -11.28
CA MET A 65 28.44 44.71 -11.94
C MET A 65 28.37 44.90 -13.46
N PRO A 66 29.51 45.05 -14.18
CA PRO A 66 29.52 45.10 -15.63
C PRO A 66 29.06 43.79 -16.28
N GLY A 67 28.27 43.91 -17.36
CA GLY A 67 27.76 42.77 -18.11
C GLY A 67 26.55 42.15 -17.41
N MET A 68 26.77 41.11 -16.61
CA MET A 68 25.72 40.44 -15.84
C MET A 68 25.58 41.11 -14.47
N ASP A 69 24.45 41.76 -14.23
CA ASP A 69 24.16 42.40 -12.95
C ASP A 69 23.80 41.35 -11.86
N GLY A 70 23.81 41.79 -10.59
CA GLY A 70 23.54 40.87 -9.48
C GLY A 70 22.12 40.29 -9.50
N PHE A 71 21.14 41.00 -10.05
CA PHE A 71 19.76 40.50 -10.16
C PHE A 71 19.68 39.36 -11.18
N GLU A 72 20.28 39.54 -12.37
CA GLU A 72 20.34 38.51 -13.40
C GLU A 72 21.08 37.27 -12.89
N LEU A 73 22.20 37.47 -12.18
CA LEU A 73 22.95 36.37 -11.56
C LEU A 73 22.10 35.60 -10.53
N CYS A 74 21.36 36.30 -9.66
CA CYS A 74 20.47 35.66 -8.69
C CYS A 74 19.38 34.85 -9.36
N GLY A 75 18.73 35.41 -10.39
CA GLY A 75 17.74 34.68 -11.18
C GLY A 75 18.32 33.39 -11.76
N LYS A 76 19.52 33.44 -12.34
CA LYS A 76 20.20 32.25 -12.88
C LYS A 76 20.51 31.22 -11.78
N LEU A 77 21.06 31.66 -10.65
CA LEU A 77 21.36 30.78 -9.51
C LEU A 77 20.11 30.12 -8.93
N LYS A 78 18.99 30.86 -8.84
CA LYS A 78 17.71 30.35 -8.34
C LYS A 78 16.97 29.45 -9.32
N SER A 79 17.17 29.65 -10.62
CA SER A 79 16.64 28.76 -11.66
C SER A 79 17.42 27.45 -11.83
N ASP A 80 18.64 27.37 -11.30
CA ASP A 80 19.50 26.18 -11.43
C ASP A 80 19.30 25.24 -10.23
N PRO A 81 18.83 23.98 -10.41
CA PRO A 81 18.62 23.03 -9.33
C PRO A 81 19.86 22.76 -8.46
N ARG A 82 21.06 22.98 -8.98
CA ARG A 82 22.32 22.79 -8.24
C ARG A 82 22.59 23.89 -7.22
N CYS A 83 21.99 25.07 -7.40
CA CYS A 83 22.26 26.27 -6.61
C CYS A 83 20.99 26.92 -6.04
N ALA A 84 19.80 26.47 -6.43
CA ALA A 84 18.51 27.06 -6.03
C ALA A 84 18.34 27.19 -4.51
N GLU A 85 18.80 26.18 -3.78
CA GLU A 85 18.74 26.09 -2.31
C GLU A 85 19.85 26.87 -1.59
N VAL A 86 20.82 27.45 -2.31
CA VAL A 86 21.88 28.25 -1.70
C VAL A 86 21.34 29.66 -1.43
N PRO A 87 21.40 30.18 -0.19
CA PRO A 87 20.96 31.53 0.09
C PRO A 87 21.85 32.54 -0.65
N VAL A 88 21.20 33.54 -1.24
CA VAL A 88 21.86 34.66 -1.93
C VAL A 88 21.55 35.93 -1.15
N VAL A 89 22.59 36.64 -0.71
CA VAL A 89 22.45 37.93 -0.02
C VAL A 89 23.03 39.01 -0.93
N MET A 90 22.18 39.96 -1.29
CA MET A 90 22.55 41.05 -2.17
C MET A 90 23.38 42.09 -1.44
N VAL A 91 24.45 42.56 -2.04
CA VAL A 91 25.21 43.70 -1.58
C VAL A 91 24.89 44.87 -2.50
N THR A 92 24.47 46.00 -1.95
CA THR A 92 24.02 47.12 -2.79
C THR A 92 24.45 48.48 -2.24
N ALA A 93 24.83 49.38 -3.15
CA ALA A 93 24.98 50.81 -2.87
C ALA A 93 23.66 51.59 -3.05
N LYS A 94 22.63 50.97 -3.63
CA LYS A 94 21.34 51.61 -3.90
C LYS A 94 20.42 51.56 -2.68
N THR A 95 19.76 52.68 -2.38
CA THR A 95 18.92 52.86 -1.19
C THR A 95 17.43 52.98 -1.50
N LYS A 96 17.03 52.87 -2.78
CA LYS A 96 15.62 52.96 -3.19
C LYS A 96 14.87 51.69 -2.80
N ILE A 97 13.63 51.86 -2.34
CA ILE A 97 12.74 50.76 -1.92
C ILE A 97 12.47 49.79 -3.08
N ASP A 98 12.35 50.31 -4.31
CA ASP A 98 12.06 49.50 -5.50
C ASP A 98 13.18 48.50 -5.83
N ASP A 99 14.45 48.87 -5.60
CA ASP A 99 15.60 47.98 -5.82
C ASP A 99 15.63 46.84 -4.77
N LEU A 100 15.08 47.08 -3.56
CA LEU A 100 14.97 46.07 -2.50
C LEU A 100 13.84 45.09 -2.80
N ALA A 101 12.68 45.58 -3.25
CA ALA A 101 11.56 44.74 -3.67
C ALA A 101 11.99 43.78 -4.79
N ARG A 102 12.68 44.32 -5.80
CA ARG A 102 13.23 43.52 -6.91
C ARG A 102 14.22 42.45 -6.45
N ALA A 103 15.01 42.69 -5.40
CA ALA A 103 15.94 41.68 -4.88
C ALA A 103 15.21 40.45 -4.33
N PHE A 104 14.14 40.66 -3.57
CA PHE A 104 13.33 39.57 -3.03
C PHE A 104 12.51 38.86 -4.11
N GLU A 105 11.98 39.58 -5.10
CA GLU A 105 11.29 39.00 -6.26
C GLU A 105 12.18 38.04 -7.06
N MET A 106 13.49 38.33 -7.14
CA MET A 106 14.48 37.47 -7.79
C MET A 106 14.97 36.30 -6.90
N GLY A 107 14.40 36.15 -5.70
CA GLY A 107 14.70 35.06 -4.77
C GLY A 107 15.92 35.30 -3.86
N ALA A 108 16.37 36.55 -3.71
CA ALA A 108 17.38 36.87 -2.69
C ALA A 108 16.83 36.65 -1.28
N LEU A 109 17.65 36.12 -0.38
CA LEU A 109 17.29 35.90 1.02
C LEU A 109 17.27 37.22 1.80
N ASP A 110 18.25 38.08 1.56
CA ASP A 110 18.44 39.33 2.29
C ASP A 110 19.33 40.30 1.48
N TYR A 111 19.56 41.49 2.01
CA TYR A 111 20.50 42.46 1.45
C TYR A 111 21.36 43.15 2.52
N ILE A 112 22.53 43.66 2.09
CA ILE A 112 23.50 44.41 2.88
C ILE A 112 23.83 45.71 2.14
N ARG A 113 23.76 46.84 2.84
CA ARG A 113 24.08 48.15 2.25
C ARG A 113 25.58 48.46 2.29
N LYS A 114 26.09 49.05 1.21
CA LYS A 114 27.40 49.70 1.16
C LYS A 114 27.27 51.16 1.65
N PRO A 115 28.25 51.71 2.41
CA PRO A 115 29.46 51.06 2.91
C PRO A 115 29.16 50.04 4.02
N PHE A 116 29.94 48.95 4.05
CA PHE A 116 29.70 47.83 4.98
C PHE A 116 29.84 48.24 6.44
N ASN A 117 28.80 47.98 7.24
CA ASN A 117 28.94 47.91 8.69
C ASN A 117 29.42 46.49 9.07
N PRO A 118 30.64 46.34 9.66
CA PRO A 118 31.18 45.02 9.98
C PRO A 118 30.28 44.18 10.89
N ARG A 119 29.56 44.82 11.83
CA ARG A 119 28.67 44.11 12.75
C ARG A 119 27.43 43.61 12.02
N GLU A 120 26.80 44.47 11.22
CA GLU A 120 25.61 44.10 10.44
C GLU A 120 25.92 42.96 9.46
N LEU A 121 27.03 43.07 8.74
CA LEU A 121 27.44 42.05 7.76
C LEU A 121 27.62 40.69 8.40
N VAL A 122 28.37 40.61 9.50
CA VAL A 122 28.61 39.35 10.21
C VAL A 122 27.30 38.77 10.73
N LEU A 123 26.39 39.60 11.27
CA LEU A 123 25.09 39.12 11.75
C LEU A 123 24.24 38.55 10.61
N ARG A 124 24.11 39.26 9.48
CA ARG A 124 23.31 38.80 8.33
C ARG A 124 23.90 37.56 7.68
N VAL A 125 25.22 37.50 7.50
CA VAL A 125 25.92 36.31 7.00
C VAL A 125 25.72 35.12 7.96
N GLY A 126 25.83 35.36 9.27
CA GLY A 126 25.59 34.32 10.27
C GLY A 126 24.17 33.77 10.23
N ASN A 127 23.16 34.64 10.15
CA ASN A 127 21.77 34.23 10.04
C ASN A 127 21.52 33.41 8.76
N ALA A 128 22.08 33.82 7.63
CA ALA A 128 21.94 33.09 6.36
C ALA A 128 22.59 31.70 6.40
N LEU A 129 23.79 31.59 6.99
CA LEU A 129 24.48 30.31 7.17
C LEU A 129 23.76 29.41 8.19
N GLU A 130 23.18 29.97 9.26
CA GLU A 130 22.37 29.22 10.22
C GLU A 130 21.07 28.72 9.61
N LEU A 131 20.40 29.52 8.78
CA LEU A 131 19.22 29.11 8.03
C LEU A 131 19.54 27.95 7.07
N LYS A 132 20.64 28.06 6.31
CA LYS A 132 21.11 26.99 5.42
C LYS A 132 21.33 25.69 6.17
N ARG A 133 22.07 25.73 7.28
CA ARG A 133 22.35 24.55 8.13
C ARG A 133 21.09 23.95 8.74
N SER A 134 20.15 24.78 9.17
CA SER A 134 18.87 24.33 9.71
C SER A 134 18.02 23.63 8.64
N ASN A 135 17.92 24.21 7.43
CA ASN A 135 17.19 23.60 6.32
C ASN A 135 17.83 22.25 5.91
N GLU A 136 19.15 22.18 5.79
CA GLU A 136 19.85 20.93 5.48
C GLU A 136 19.69 19.86 6.56
N SER A 137 19.64 20.26 7.83
CA SER A 137 19.40 19.34 8.94
C SER A 137 17.97 18.82 8.92
N LEU A 138 17.00 19.68 8.63
CA LEU A 138 15.60 19.31 8.48
C LEU A 138 15.39 18.35 7.30
N GLN A 139 16.00 18.63 6.14
CA GLN A 139 15.93 17.74 4.98
C GLN A 139 16.57 16.37 5.28
N ARG A 140 17.75 16.35 5.90
CA ARG A 140 18.40 15.09 6.32
C ARG A 140 17.54 14.31 7.30
N TRP A 141 16.91 15.00 8.25
CA TRP A 141 16.02 14.37 9.23
C TRP A 141 14.77 13.81 8.55
N LYS A 142 14.13 14.58 7.65
CA LYS A 142 12.97 14.14 6.85
C LYS A 142 13.30 12.88 6.05
N THR A 143 14.43 12.85 5.34
CA THR A 143 14.86 11.69 4.57
C THR A 143 15.12 10.47 5.46
N ARG A 144 15.72 10.66 6.63
CA ARG A 144 15.96 9.56 7.57
C ARG A 144 14.64 8.97 8.08
N VAL A 145 13.73 9.80 8.57
CA VAL A 145 12.42 9.36 9.08
C VAL A 145 11.61 8.67 7.98
N SER A 146 11.59 9.23 6.76
CA SER A 146 10.90 8.59 5.64
C SER A 146 11.49 7.21 5.29
N ASN A 147 12.81 7.04 5.33
CA ASN A 147 13.42 5.72 5.12
C ASN A 147 13.08 4.73 6.23
N GLU A 148 13.05 5.16 7.49
CA GLU A 148 12.67 4.33 8.63
C GLU A 148 11.19 3.90 8.55
N LEU A 149 10.29 4.82 8.18
CA LEU A 149 8.88 4.54 7.95
C LEU A 149 8.67 3.53 6.82
N ARG A 150 9.37 3.70 5.70
CA ARG A 150 9.30 2.77 4.56
C ARG A 150 9.77 1.36 4.94
N LEU A 151 10.83 1.26 5.76
CA LEU A 151 11.31 -0.02 6.26
C LEU A 151 10.29 -0.68 7.19
N ALA A 152 9.73 0.08 8.14
CA ALA A 152 8.68 -0.40 9.04
C ALA A 152 7.45 -0.88 8.24
N GLY A 153 7.04 -0.13 7.22
CA GLY A 153 5.98 -0.50 6.29
C GLY A 153 6.22 -1.81 5.56
N THR A 154 7.47 -2.04 5.14
CA THR A 154 7.84 -3.28 4.46
C THR A 154 7.77 -4.47 5.41
N ILE A 155 8.20 -4.32 6.66
CA ILE A 155 8.06 -5.35 7.69
C ILE A 155 6.58 -5.59 7.99
N GLN A 156 5.80 -4.54 8.18
CA GLN A 156 4.38 -4.65 8.48
C GLN A 156 3.61 -5.40 7.39
N ARG A 157 3.88 -5.11 6.11
CA ARG A 157 3.31 -5.85 4.97
C ARG A 157 3.64 -7.33 4.96
N THR A 158 4.68 -7.80 5.67
CA THR A 158 4.91 -9.25 5.80
C THR A 158 3.93 -9.92 6.76
N PHE A 159 3.34 -9.16 7.69
CA PHE A 159 2.28 -9.65 8.56
C PHE A 159 0.93 -9.64 7.85
N PHE A 160 0.64 -8.65 7.01
CA PHE A 160 -0.63 -8.56 6.28
C PHE A 160 -0.58 -9.31 4.96
N SER A 161 -1.41 -10.34 4.84
CA SER A 161 -1.47 -11.22 3.67
C SER A 161 -2.83 -11.03 3.01
N ASP A 162 -2.84 -10.53 1.78
CA ASP A 162 -4.02 -10.41 0.92
C ASP A 162 -4.31 -11.72 0.16
N LYS A 163 -3.65 -12.82 0.55
CA LYS A 163 -3.79 -14.13 -0.08
C LYS A 163 -5.23 -14.64 0.05
N PRO A 164 -5.81 -15.21 -1.03
CA PRO A 164 -7.18 -15.69 -1.03
C PRO A 164 -7.31 -17.02 -0.28
N PHE A 165 -8.55 -17.38 0.03
CA PHE A 165 -8.89 -18.73 0.48
C PHE A 165 -9.94 -19.32 -0.46
N PHE A 166 -9.79 -20.59 -0.81
CA PHE A 166 -10.76 -21.31 -1.64
C PHE A 166 -11.17 -22.60 -0.96
N SER A 167 -12.47 -22.86 -0.92
CA SER A 167 -13.05 -24.15 -0.54
C SER A 167 -14.08 -24.60 -1.57
N SER A 168 -14.67 -25.77 -1.31
CA SER A 168 -15.78 -26.30 -2.08
C SER A 168 -17.01 -25.37 -2.05
N SER A 169 -17.32 -24.81 -0.89
CA SER A 169 -18.57 -24.08 -0.62
C SER A 169 -18.43 -22.55 -0.72
N PHE A 170 -17.23 -22.00 -0.54
CA PHE A 170 -17.03 -20.56 -0.58
C PHE A 170 -15.60 -20.18 -1.00
N GLU A 171 -15.40 -18.91 -1.29
CA GLU A 171 -14.07 -18.33 -1.47
C GLU A 171 -13.99 -16.99 -0.75
N ILE A 172 -12.76 -16.60 -0.39
CA ILE A 172 -12.46 -15.33 0.27
C ILE A 172 -11.40 -14.60 -0.54
N ARG A 173 -11.68 -13.35 -0.85
CA ARG A 173 -10.77 -12.43 -1.52
C ARG A 173 -10.54 -11.22 -0.64
N ILE A 174 -9.29 -10.76 -0.57
CA ILE A 174 -8.88 -9.60 0.21
C ILE A 174 -8.28 -8.56 -0.74
N ALA A 175 -8.51 -7.29 -0.44
CA ALA A 175 -7.78 -6.19 -1.01
C ALA A 175 -7.51 -5.15 0.07
N TYR A 176 -6.29 -4.62 0.07
CA TYR A 176 -5.82 -3.66 1.05
C TYR A 176 -5.03 -2.55 0.36
N GLN A 177 -5.37 -1.31 0.69
CA GLN A 177 -4.74 -0.10 0.20
C GLN A 177 -4.34 0.76 1.41
N PRO A 178 -3.05 0.81 1.79
CA PRO A 178 -2.61 1.66 2.88
C PRO A 178 -2.60 3.15 2.48
N CYS A 179 -2.86 4.05 3.43
CA CYS A 179 -2.77 5.50 3.21
C CYS A 179 -1.32 6.03 3.31
N MET A 180 -0.49 5.40 4.14
CA MET A 180 0.90 5.76 4.41
C MET A 180 1.83 4.58 4.17
N ASP A 181 3.14 4.74 4.42
CA ASP A 181 4.09 3.61 4.34
C ASP A 181 3.70 2.46 5.27
N VAL A 182 3.03 2.79 6.39
CA VAL A 182 2.49 1.90 7.43
C VAL A 182 0.99 2.20 7.63
N GLY A 183 0.16 1.18 7.89
CA GLY A 183 -1.28 1.36 8.07
C GLY A 183 -1.85 0.73 9.34
N GLY A 184 -3.01 1.22 9.80
CA GLY A 184 -3.75 0.84 10.99
C GLY A 184 -4.72 -0.34 10.82
N ASP A 185 -5.08 -0.70 9.59
CA ASP A 185 -5.97 -1.84 9.33
C ASP A 185 -5.33 -3.19 9.67
N ALA A 186 -6.07 -4.04 10.37
CA ALA A 186 -5.69 -5.39 10.74
C ALA A 186 -6.66 -6.44 10.19
N PHE A 187 -6.19 -7.35 9.34
CA PHE A 187 -7.03 -8.40 8.77
C PHE A 187 -6.25 -9.71 8.57
N ASP A 188 -6.97 -10.83 8.62
CA ASP A 188 -6.41 -12.15 8.29
C ASP A 188 -7.49 -13.21 8.04
N ILE A 189 -7.05 -14.32 7.45
CA ILE A 189 -7.80 -15.57 7.37
C ILE A 189 -6.99 -16.63 8.13
N VAL A 190 -7.60 -17.22 9.16
CA VAL A 190 -6.94 -18.21 10.01
C VAL A 190 -7.71 -19.52 9.94
N GLU A 191 -7.09 -20.52 9.32
CA GLU A 191 -7.55 -21.91 9.32
C GLU A 191 -7.24 -22.57 10.68
N LEU A 192 -8.24 -23.23 11.26
CA LEU A 192 -8.11 -23.97 12.51
C LEU A 192 -7.91 -25.47 12.24
N PRO A 193 -7.24 -26.21 13.15
CA PRO A 193 -7.05 -27.66 13.01
C PRO A 193 -8.36 -28.46 12.88
N SER A 194 -9.47 -27.94 13.41
CA SER A 194 -10.81 -28.52 13.30
C SER A 194 -11.46 -28.33 11.91
N GLY A 195 -10.82 -27.61 10.99
CA GLY A 195 -11.40 -27.23 9.71
C GLY A 195 -12.30 -25.98 9.78
N ARG A 196 -12.51 -25.43 10.99
CA ARG A 196 -13.12 -24.10 11.16
C ARG A 196 -12.25 -23.03 10.52
N LEU A 197 -12.88 -21.96 10.04
CA LEU A 197 -12.20 -20.83 9.43
C LEU A 197 -12.56 -19.55 10.17
N CYS A 198 -11.56 -18.79 10.61
CA CYS A 198 -11.75 -17.48 11.22
C CYS A 198 -11.33 -16.38 10.24
N VAL A 199 -12.17 -15.39 10.04
CA VAL A 199 -11.91 -14.21 9.21
C VAL A 199 -12.15 -12.99 10.08
N TYR A 200 -11.22 -12.04 10.10
CA TYR A 200 -11.41 -10.81 10.84
C TYR A 200 -10.86 -9.60 10.09
N VAL A 201 -11.43 -8.46 10.42
CA VAL A 201 -11.00 -7.13 9.97
C VAL A 201 -11.13 -6.20 11.16
N GLY A 202 -10.16 -5.33 11.36
CA GLY A 202 -10.18 -4.31 12.37
C GLY A 202 -9.41 -3.10 11.92
N ASP A 203 -9.65 -1.99 12.60
CA ASP A 203 -8.96 -0.73 12.38
C ASP A 203 -8.64 -0.10 13.73
N VAL A 204 -7.46 0.48 13.86
CA VAL A 204 -6.97 1.11 15.07
C VAL A 204 -7.14 2.62 14.95
N SER A 205 -7.79 3.23 15.95
CA SER A 205 -8.09 4.65 15.95
C SER A 205 -6.86 5.54 15.70
N GLY A 206 -6.95 6.39 14.68
CA GLY A 206 -5.93 7.38 14.31
C GLY A 206 -4.97 6.89 13.22
N HIS A 207 -4.14 7.78 12.70
CA HIS A 207 -3.22 7.46 11.59
C HIS A 207 -1.74 7.60 11.99
N GLY A 208 -0.87 6.84 11.34
CA GLY A 208 0.59 6.90 11.48
C GLY A 208 1.23 5.71 12.20
N VAL A 209 2.42 5.90 12.77
CA VAL A 209 3.26 4.80 13.25
C VAL A 209 2.65 4.05 14.43
N ALA A 210 2.09 4.77 15.41
CA ALA A 210 1.57 4.14 16.61
C ALA A 210 0.36 3.23 16.32
N PRO A 211 -0.69 3.69 15.61
CA PRO A 211 -1.79 2.82 15.16
C PRO A 211 -1.30 1.61 14.34
N ALA A 212 -0.33 1.79 13.45
CA ALA A 212 0.24 0.71 12.67
C ALA A 212 0.95 -0.37 13.50
N MET A 213 1.71 0.03 14.53
CA MET A 213 2.34 -0.91 15.45
C MET A 213 1.29 -1.65 16.30
N ILE A 214 0.24 -0.95 16.73
CA ILE A 214 -0.87 -1.55 17.48
C ILE A 214 -1.65 -2.53 16.59
N SER A 215 -1.87 -2.22 15.32
CA SER A 215 -2.48 -3.11 14.33
C SER A 215 -1.69 -4.40 14.15
N THR A 216 -0.37 -4.29 14.06
CA THR A 216 0.53 -5.44 13.99
C THR A 216 0.43 -6.30 15.26
N TYR A 217 0.37 -5.68 16.43
CA TYR A 217 0.13 -6.36 17.70
C TYR A 217 -1.23 -7.06 17.71
N LEU A 218 -2.29 -6.38 17.27
CA LEU A 218 -3.65 -6.90 17.23
C LEU A 218 -3.72 -8.16 16.34
N LYS A 219 -3.13 -8.10 15.15
CA LYS A 219 -3.01 -9.26 14.25
C LYS A 219 -2.24 -10.43 14.89
N ALA A 220 -1.07 -10.16 15.46
CA ALA A 220 -0.25 -11.20 16.09
C ALA A 220 -0.96 -11.85 17.28
N SER A 221 -1.53 -11.03 18.16
CA SER A 221 -2.26 -11.45 19.36
C SER A 221 -3.52 -12.23 18.99
N PHE A 222 -4.36 -11.72 18.08
CA PHE A 222 -5.60 -12.39 17.71
C PHE A 222 -5.34 -13.70 16.94
N GLY A 223 -4.36 -13.73 16.05
CA GLY A 223 -3.96 -14.97 15.38
C GLY A 223 -3.48 -16.04 16.37
N GLU A 224 -2.75 -15.65 17.42
CA GLU A 224 -2.36 -16.54 18.51
C GLU A 224 -3.58 -17.04 19.31
N LEU A 225 -4.50 -16.13 19.68
CA LEU A 225 -5.72 -16.46 20.41
C LEU A 225 -6.57 -17.50 19.71
N VAL A 226 -6.83 -17.28 18.41
CA VAL A 226 -7.62 -18.18 17.58
C VAL A 226 -7.00 -19.59 17.56
N ARG A 227 -5.67 -19.69 17.43
CA ARG A 227 -4.97 -20.99 17.43
C ARG A 227 -4.95 -21.69 18.79
N ASN A 228 -4.84 -20.92 19.87
CA ASN A 228 -4.75 -21.48 21.23
C ASN A 228 -6.14 -21.79 21.85
N MET A 229 -7.21 -21.20 21.32
CA MET A 229 -8.59 -21.44 21.74
C MET A 229 -9.46 -21.83 20.53
N PRO A 230 -9.18 -22.97 19.88
CA PRO A 230 -9.83 -23.34 18.61
C PRO A 230 -11.34 -23.60 18.72
N ASP A 231 -11.84 -23.86 19.94
CA ASP A 231 -13.25 -24.11 20.21
C ASP A 231 -14.00 -22.87 20.71
N ALA A 232 -13.30 -21.75 20.95
CA ALA A 232 -13.93 -20.53 21.43
C ALA A 232 -14.90 -19.93 20.39
N GLY A 233 -15.93 -19.26 20.90
CA GLY A 233 -16.83 -18.44 20.10
C GLY A 233 -16.26 -17.04 19.85
N PRO A 234 -16.82 -16.29 18.88
CA PRO A 234 -16.45 -14.90 18.62
C PRO A 234 -16.42 -14.01 19.87
N ALA A 235 -17.43 -14.07 20.74
CA ALA A 235 -17.50 -13.22 21.94
C ALA A 235 -16.36 -13.52 22.93
N ASP A 236 -16.06 -14.80 23.14
CA ASP A 236 -14.99 -15.24 24.04
C ASP A 236 -13.61 -14.75 23.53
N LEU A 237 -13.35 -14.86 22.23
CA LEU A 237 -12.13 -14.36 21.59
C LEU A 237 -12.01 -12.83 21.70
N CYS A 238 -13.11 -12.10 21.48
CA CYS A 238 -13.11 -10.64 21.55
C CYS A 238 -12.89 -10.12 22.98
N ASN A 239 -13.44 -10.80 23.99
CA ASN A 239 -13.20 -10.46 25.40
C ASN A 239 -11.73 -10.67 25.79
N GLU A 240 -11.14 -11.79 25.39
CA GLU A 240 -9.72 -12.04 25.66
C GLU A 240 -8.82 -11.05 24.91
N LEU A 241 -9.14 -10.72 23.65
CA LEU A 241 -8.44 -9.67 22.90
C LEU A 241 -8.57 -8.31 23.61
N HIS A 242 -9.77 -7.96 24.09
CA HIS A 242 -10.02 -6.72 24.83
C HIS A 242 -9.17 -6.62 26.10
N ALA A 243 -9.13 -7.68 26.90
CA ALA A 243 -8.33 -7.73 28.11
C ALA A 243 -6.83 -7.57 27.81
N ARG A 244 -6.31 -8.29 26.81
CA ARG A 244 -4.90 -8.19 26.38
C ARG A 244 -4.55 -6.81 25.84
N PHE A 245 -5.44 -6.23 25.03
CA PHE A 245 -5.25 -4.90 24.46
C PHE A 245 -5.14 -3.85 25.57
N ARG A 246 -6.04 -3.88 26.56
CA ARG A 246 -5.99 -2.94 27.70
C ARG A 246 -4.76 -3.06 28.58
N GLN A 247 -4.19 -4.26 28.68
CA GLN A 247 -2.97 -4.50 29.45
C GLN A 247 -1.71 -4.07 28.69
N SER A 248 -1.72 -4.16 27.36
CA SER A 248 -0.52 -4.00 26.52
C SER A 248 -0.42 -2.63 25.85
N VAL A 249 -1.57 -2.00 25.59
CA VAL A 249 -1.69 -0.69 24.93
C VAL A 249 -2.21 0.30 25.97
N ASP A 250 -1.69 1.54 25.95
CA ASP A 250 -2.24 2.62 26.77
C ASP A 250 -3.68 2.92 26.30
N ALA A 251 -4.64 2.23 26.91
CA ALA A 251 -6.04 2.22 26.53
C ALA A 251 -6.68 3.62 26.57
N SER A 252 -6.07 4.57 27.29
CA SER A 252 -6.58 5.94 27.38
C SER A 252 -6.56 6.71 26.05
N SER A 253 -5.72 6.30 25.10
CA SER A 253 -5.47 7.04 23.86
C SER A 253 -5.80 6.28 22.58
N TYR A 254 -5.93 4.94 22.64
CA TYR A 254 -6.17 4.11 21.47
C TYR A 254 -7.25 3.05 21.73
N TYR A 255 -8.06 2.80 20.72
CA TYR A 255 -9.00 1.69 20.65
C TYR A 255 -8.98 1.11 19.23
N ALA A 256 -9.56 -0.07 19.06
CA ALA A 256 -9.69 -0.69 17.75
C ALA A 256 -11.14 -1.06 17.46
N THR A 257 -11.65 -0.65 16.30
CA THR A 257 -12.86 -1.26 15.76
C THR A 257 -12.50 -2.66 15.26
N PHE A 258 -13.36 -3.65 15.49
CA PHE A 258 -13.03 -5.03 15.14
C PHE A 258 -14.27 -5.82 14.74
N PHE A 259 -14.14 -6.63 13.71
CA PHE A 259 -15.13 -7.59 13.29
C PHE A 259 -14.47 -8.95 13.13
N VAL A 260 -15.15 -10.00 13.60
CA VAL A 260 -14.73 -11.38 13.40
C VAL A 260 -15.91 -12.24 12.96
N ALA A 261 -15.67 -13.14 12.02
CA ALA A 261 -16.58 -14.21 11.63
C ALA A 261 -15.87 -15.55 11.68
N ILE A 262 -16.51 -16.55 12.29
CA ILE A 262 -16.00 -17.93 12.34
C ILE A 262 -16.98 -18.86 11.64
N HIS A 263 -16.51 -19.54 10.61
CA HIS A 263 -17.22 -20.59 9.90
C HIS A 263 -17.05 -21.94 10.61
N ASP A 264 -18.18 -22.63 10.76
CA ASP A 264 -18.23 -24.02 11.17
C ASP A 264 -18.53 -24.90 9.94
N PRO A 265 -17.60 -25.79 9.54
CA PRO A 265 -17.76 -26.62 8.35
C PRO A 265 -18.83 -27.70 8.50
N GLU A 266 -19.15 -28.14 9.73
CA GLU A 266 -20.16 -29.18 9.97
C GLU A 266 -21.57 -28.63 9.81
N THR A 267 -21.82 -27.44 10.39
CA THR A 267 -23.13 -26.80 10.36
C THR A 267 -23.32 -25.84 9.17
N ASN A 268 -22.22 -25.47 8.51
CA ASN A 268 -22.15 -24.45 7.47
C ASN A 268 -22.73 -23.09 7.90
N VAL A 269 -22.48 -22.74 9.16
CA VAL A 269 -22.91 -21.48 9.79
C VAL A 269 -21.71 -20.57 10.02
N TRP A 270 -21.89 -19.29 9.74
CA TRP A 270 -20.95 -18.24 10.13
C TRP A 270 -21.45 -17.57 11.41
N ARG A 271 -20.66 -17.63 12.49
CA ARG A 271 -20.93 -16.85 13.70
C ARG A 271 -20.10 -15.59 13.67
N CYS A 272 -20.76 -14.45 13.74
CA CYS A 272 -20.17 -13.14 13.55
C CYS A 272 -20.28 -12.31 14.82
N MET A 273 -19.27 -11.50 15.11
CA MET A 273 -19.27 -10.52 16.18
C MET A 273 -18.75 -9.19 15.65
N ASN A 274 -19.45 -8.11 15.99
CA ASN A 274 -19.05 -6.75 15.65
C ASN A 274 -18.73 -5.96 16.92
N CYS A 275 -17.49 -5.52 17.04
CA CYS A 275 -16.93 -4.73 18.13
C CYS A 275 -16.63 -3.31 17.62
N GLY A 276 -17.68 -2.55 17.30
CA GLY A 276 -17.60 -1.14 16.91
C GLY A 276 -17.14 -0.88 15.48
N HIS A 277 -17.11 -1.91 14.64
CA HIS A 277 -16.70 -1.86 13.24
C HIS A 277 -17.88 -1.54 12.30
N PRO A 278 -17.65 -0.96 11.11
CA PRO A 278 -18.67 -0.86 10.09
C PRO A 278 -19.36 -2.22 9.84
N SER A 279 -20.68 -2.19 9.74
CA SER A 279 -21.50 -3.40 9.55
C SER A 279 -21.20 -4.01 8.17
N PRO A 280 -20.82 -5.30 8.08
CA PRO A 280 -20.59 -5.94 6.79
C PRO A 280 -21.85 -5.91 5.91
N LEU A 281 -21.67 -5.81 4.60
CA LEU A 281 -22.78 -5.89 3.65
C LEU A 281 -23.07 -7.35 3.27
N LEU A 282 -24.35 -7.71 3.31
CA LEU A 282 -24.89 -8.91 2.69
C LEU A 282 -25.48 -8.55 1.33
N VAL A 283 -24.93 -9.15 0.27
CA VAL A 283 -25.40 -8.94 -1.10
C VAL A 283 -25.74 -10.29 -1.72
N ARG A 284 -27.01 -10.47 -2.12
CA ARG A 284 -27.43 -11.68 -2.83
C ARG A 284 -27.26 -11.47 -4.33
N ASP A 285 -26.48 -12.34 -4.95
CA ASP A 285 -26.21 -12.30 -6.38
C ASP A 285 -27.52 -12.35 -7.20
N GLY A 286 -27.63 -11.47 -8.19
CA GLY A 286 -28.84 -11.28 -9.00
C GLY A 286 -29.99 -10.50 -8.35
N LYS A 287 -29.84 -9.99 -7.12
CA LYS A 287 -30.81 -9.06 -6.50
C LYS A 287 -30.21 -7.67 -6.33
N SER A 288 -30.99 -6.65 -6.69
CA SER A 288 -30.65 -5.26 -6.41
C SER A 288 -30.88 -4.98 -4.92
N GLY A 289 -29.79 -4.80 -4.17
CA GLY A 289 -29.85 -4.35 -2.77
C GLY A 289 -28.81 -5.05 -1.89
N ALA A 290 -27.91 -4.25 -1.32
CA ALA A 290 -27.04 -4.66 -0.22
C ALA A 290 -27.72 -4.33 1.11
N ALA A 291 -27.76 -5.28 2.03
CA ALA A 291 -28.28 -5.09 3.39
C ALA A 291 -27.13 -5.12 4.40
N ASP A 292 -27.26 -4.40 5.51
CA ASP A 292 -26.29 -4.52 6.60
C ASP A 292 -26.54 -5.84 7.34
N LEU A 293 -25.46 -6.52 7.73
CA LEU A 293 -25.54 -7.73 8.55
C LEU A 293 -26.07 -7.44 9.96
N PHE A 294 -25.70 -6.28 10.52
CA PHE A 294 -26.18 -5.78 11.80
C PHE A 294 -27.05 -4.54 11.55
N GLU A 295 -28.34 -4.62 11.91
CA GLU A 295 -29.34 -3.56 11.70
C GLU A 295 -29.20 -2.41 12.71
N GLU A 296 -28.86 -2.73 13.97
CA GLU A 296 -28.45 -1.75 14.99
C GLU A 296 -26.92 -1.76 15.06
N GLY A 297 -26.30 -0.58 15.12
CA GLY A 297 -24.84 -0.41 15.11
C GLY A 297 -24.16 -1.39 16.09
N GLY A 298 -23.07 -2.01 15.64
CA GLY A 298 -22.39 -3.08 16.36
C GLY A 298 -21.99 -2.72 17.79
N GLY A 299 -21.44 -3.70 18.50
CA GLY A 299 -20.96 -3.54 19.87
C GLY A 299 -19.90 -2.45 20.02
N VAL A 300 -19.29 -2.39 21.18
CA VAL A 300 -18.30 -1.36 21.52
C VAL A 300 -16.89 -1.70 21.00
N PRO A 301 -16.02 -0.72 20.68
CA PRO A 301 -14.66 -1.00 20.22
C PRO A 301 -13.79 -1.76 21.23
N ILE A 302 -12.85 -2.56 20.71
CA ILE A 302 -11.83 -3.24 21.50
C ILE A 302 -10.93 -2.20 22.18
N GLY A 303 -10.59 -2.45 23.45
CA GLY A 303 -9.73 -1.56 24.23
C GLY A 303 -10.40 -0.29 24.78
N PHE A 304 -11.68 -0.04 24.51
CA PHE A 304 -12.32 1.22 24.91
C PHE A 304 -12.33 1.42 26.45
N PRO A 305 -11.82 2.56 26.99
CA PRO A 305 -11.54 2.73 28.43
C PRO A 305 -12.72 2.52 29.38
N MET A 306 -13.91 2.92 28.93
CA MET A 306 -15.13 3.00 29.75
C MET A 306 -15.81 1.63 29.92
N LEU A 307 -15.24 0.57 29.35
CA LEU A 307 -15.79 -0.79 29.40
C LEU A 307 -15.24 -1.56 30.61
N GLY A 308 -15.99 -2.57 31.05
CA GLY A 308 -15.50 -3.60 31.96
C GLY A 308 -14.64 -4.64 31.23
N ASP A 309 -14.10 -5.62 31.97
CA ASP A 309 -13.11 -6.57 31.43
C ASP A 309 -13.64 -7.50 30.33
N ALA A 310 -14.95 -7.76 30.29
CA ALA A 310 -15.60 -8.64 29.30
C ALA A 310 -16.91 -8.01 28.78
N PRO A 311 -16.83 -7.04 27.85
CA PRO A 311 -17.99 -6.30 27.37
C PRO A 311 -18.83 -7.05 26.32
N TYR A 312 -18.31 -8.12 25.73
CA TYR A 312 -18.95 -8.83 24.62
C TYR A 312 -19.69 -10.08 25.10
N ARG A 313 -20.94 -10.26 24.70
CA ARG A 313 -21.75 -11.40 25.12
C ARG A 313 -22.08 -12.32 23.95
N ARG A 314 -22.37 -13.58 24.25
CA ARG A 314 -22.75 -14.56 23.22
C ARG A 314 -24.07 -14.21 22.54
N GLU A 315 -24.95 -13.49 23.22
CA GLU A 315 -26.21 -13.01 22.64
C GLU A 315 -26.01 -11.89 21.61
N ASP A 316 -24.84 -11.24 21.60
CA ASP A 316 -24.47 -10.22 20.63
C ASP A 316 -23.95 -10.85 19.31
N GLU A 317 -23.71 -12.17 19.30
CA GLU A 317 -23.27 -12.88 18.11
C GLU A 317 -24.42 -13.07 17.11
N VAL A 318 -24.14 -12.79 15.84
CA VAL A 318 -25.09 -13.03 14.74
C VAL A 318 -24.68 -14.30 13.99
N ALA A 319 -25.59 -15.27 13.93
CA ALA A 319 -25.42 -16.47 13.13
C ALA A 319 -26.01 -16.27 11.74
N VAL A 320 -25.20 -16.48 10.70
CA VAL A 320 -25.61 -16.39 9.30
C VAL A 320 -25.46 -17.75 8.64
N GLN A 321 -26.57 -18.24 8.09
CA GLN A 321 -26.54 -19.44 7.25
C GLN A 321 -25.90 -19.08 5.91
N ALA A 322 -24.94 -19.87 5.45
CA ALA A 322 -24.33 -19.70 4.13
C ALA A 322 -25.34 -20.04 3.01
N GLU A 323 -26.16 -19.06 2.63
CA GLU A 323 -27.02 -19.16 1.44
C GLU A 323 -26.18 -19.03 0.16
N GLU A 324 -26.34 -19.98 -0.76
CA GLU A 324 -25.65 -20.00 -2.06
C GLU A 324 -25.88 -18.71 -2.87
N GLY A 325 -24.82 -18.20 -3.49
CA GLY A 325 -24.85 -16.96 -4.26
C GLY A 325 -24.88 -15.69 -3.39
N THR A 326 -24.50 -15.77 -2.12
CA THR A 326 -24.43 -14.60 -1.22
C THR A 326 -22.99 -14.14 -1.05
N TYR A 327 -22.79 -12.82 -1.10
CA TYR A 327 -21.55 -12.15 -0.75
C TYR A 327 -21.65 -11.52 0.64
N PHE A 328 -20.60 -11.71 1.44
CA PHE A 328 -20.33 -10.95 2.66
C PHE A 328 -19.18 -10.00 2.35
N VAL A 329 -19.45 -8.70 2.34
CA VAL A 329 -18.44 -7.68 2.09
C VAL A 329 -18.11 -7.01 3.40
N LEU A 330 -16.92 -7.28 3.91
CA LEU A 330 -16.32 -6.59 5.03
C LEU A 330 -15.46 -5.45 4.51
N TYR A 331 -15.42 -4.36 5.25
CA TYR A 331 -14.67 -3.17 4.85
C TYR A 331 -14.37 -2.27 6.05
N THR A 332 -13.28 -1.53 5.96
CA THR A 332 -12.91 -0.51 6.95
C THR A 332 -13.56 0.83 6.63
N ASP A 333 -13.63 1.71 7.62
CA ASP A 333 -14.24 3.03 7.50
C ASP A 333 -13.50 3.96 6.54
N GLY A 334 -12.22 3.72 6.24
CA GLY A 334 -11.50 4.42 5.18
C GLY A 334 -12.25 4.45 3.83
N ILE A 335 -13.02 3.40 3.50
CA ILE A 335 -13.88 3.39 2.30
C ILE A 335 -15.11 4.28 2.47
N LEU A 336 -15.72 4.30 3.65
CA LEU A 336 -16.89 5.15 3.95
C LEU A 336 -16.51 6.63 3.99
N GLU A 337 -15.34 6.93 4.53
CA GLU A 337 -14.80 8.28 4.72
C GLU A 337 -14.08 8.83 3.49
N ALA A 338 -13.90 8.00 2.46
CA ALA A 338 -13.34 8.41 1.18
C ALA A 338 -14.11 9.62 0.60
N ARG A 339 -13.38 10.67 0.23
CA ARG A 339 -13.96 11.95 -0.22
C ARG A 339 -13.94 12.06 -1.73
N HIS A 340 -15.08 12.44 -2.31
CA HIS A 340 -15.17 12.72 -3.73
C HIS A 340 -14.34 13.96 -4.09
N GLU A 341 -13.46 13.88 -5.08
CA GLU A 341 -12.50 14.93 -5.44
C GLU A 341 -13.19 16.25 -5.86
N ALA A 342 -14.28 16.16 -6.60
CA ALA A 342 -15.03 17.35 -7.05
C ALA A 342 -15.99 17.94 -5.99
N SER A 343 -16.81 17.12 -5.31
CA SER A 343 -17.85 17.61 -4.39
C SER A 343 -17.40 17.68 -2.92
N GLY A 344 -16.35 16.94 -2.53
CA GLY A 344 -15.91 16.79 -1.14
C GLY A 344 -16.82 15.90 -0.28
N GLU A 345 -17.89 15.35 -0.85
CA GLU A 345 -18.83 14.45 -0.18
C GLU A 345 -18.18 13.12 0.15
N LEU A 346 -18.59 12.52 1.27
CA LEU A 346 -18.15 11.18 1.65
C LEU A 346 -18.80 10.14 0.74
N CYS A 347 -18.11 9.03 0.48
CA CYS A 347 -18.70 7.86 -0.17
C CYS A 347 -19.95 7.43 0.62
N GLY A 348 -19.80 7.28 1.93
CA GLY A 348 -20.90 6.94 2.82
C GLY A 348 -21.51 5.57 2.52
N ARG A 349 -22.49 5.18 3.34
CA ARG A 349 -23.05 3.83 3.31
C ARG A 349 -23.87 3.54 2.05
N ASP A 350 -24.69 4.49 1.61
CA ASP A 350 -25.60 4.27 0.48
C ASP A 350 -24.87 4.16 -0.85
N SER A 351 -23.86 5.01 -1.10
CA SER A 351 -23.04 4.91 -2.30
C SER A 351 -22.24 3.61 -2.29
N LEU A 352 -21.61 3.25 -1.15
CA LEU A 352 -20.87 2.00 -1.02
C LEU A 352 -21.74 0.77 -1.34
N ARG A 353 -22.99 0.74 -0.84
CA ARG A 353 -23.95 -0.34 -1.15
C ARG A 353 -24.25 -0.45 -2.63
N ALA A 354 -24.44 0.69 -3.31
CA ALA A 354 -24.67 0.71 -4.75
C ALA A 354 -23.45 0.20 -5.53
N LEU A 355 -22.25 0.70 -5.19
CA LEU A 355 -20.99 0.30 -5.83
C LEU A 355 -20.68 -1.19 -5.60
N ALA A 356 -20.88 -1.69 -4.39
CA ALA A 356 -20.75 -3.11 -4.07
C ALA A 356 -21.70 -3.96 -4.92
N GLY A 357 -22.98 -3.57 -5.03
CA GLY A 357 -23.93 -4.26 -5.89
C GLY A 357 -23.49 -4.33 -7.36
N GLU A 358 -22.99 -3.23 -7.91
CA GLU A 358 -22.49 -3.16 -9.28
C GLU A 358 -21.26 -4.06 -9.50
N VAL A 359 -20.25 -3.98 -8.61
CA VAL A 359 -19.00 -4.75 -8.74
C VAL A 359 -19.22 -6.25 -8.58
N LEU A 360 -20.07 -6.63 -7.62
CA LEU A 360 -20.37 -8.03 -7.34
C LEU A 360 -21.10 -8.71 -8.51
N ALA A 361 -21.93 -7.98 -9.25
CA ALA A 361 -22.62 -8.50 -10.43
C ALA A 361 -21.71 -8.76 -11.66
N ARG A 362 -20.49 -8.20 -11.71
CA ARG A 362 -19.59 -8.33 -12.88
C ARG A 362 -18.85 -9.67 -12.92
N GLU A 363 -19.22 -10.64 -13.76
CA GLU A 363 -18.54 -11.95 -13.81
C GLU A 363 -17.02 -11.86 -14.09
N ASN A 364 -16.61 -10.87 -14.89
CA ASN A 364 -15.22 -10.61 -15.26
C ASN A 364 -14.39 -9.91 -14.17
N GLU A 365 -14.98 -9.61 -13.02
CA GLU A 365 -14.24 -9.17 -11.83
C GLU A 365 -13.94 -10.38 -10.94
N PHE A 366 -12.70 -10.88 -11.01
CA PHE A 366 -12.28 -12.10 -10.32
C PHE A 366 -11.91 -11.88 -8.85
N ASN A 367 -11.32 -10.73 -8.53
CA ASN A 367 -11.08 -10.30 -7.16
C ASN A 367 -12.05 -9.17 -6.82
N LYS A 368 -13.22 -9.58 -6.31
CA LYS A 368 -14.32 -8.67 -5.95
C LYS A 368 -13.92 -7.60 -4.93
N ALA A 369 -13.06 -7.95 -3.96
CA ALA A 369 -12.57 -7.01 -2.96
C ALA A 369 -11.74 -5.90 -3.61
N ARG A 370 -10.82 -6.26 -4.52
CA ARG A 370 -10.01 -5.30 -5.27
C ARG A 370 -10.85 -4.50 -6.26
N GLY A 371 -11.83 -5.15 -6.89
CA GLY A 371 -12.80 -4.51 -7.77
C GLY A 371 -13.57 -3.39 -7.08
N LEU A 372 -13.93 -3.57 -5.80
CA LEU A 372 -14.65 -2.57 -5.01
C LEU A 372 -13.79 -1.32 -4.78
N LEU A 373 -12.56 -1.48 -4.30
CA LEU A 373 -11.63 -0.35 -4.11
C LEU A 373 -11.39 0.41 -5.43
N ARG A 374 -11.19 -0.33 -6.52
CA ARG A 374 -11.00 0.26 -7.85
C ARG A 374 -12.22 1.04 -8.32
N GLU A 375 -13.43 0.51 -8.13
CA GLU A 375 -14.66 1.21 -8.54
C GLU A 375 -14.85 2.49 -7.73
N VAL A 376 -14.60 2.46 -6.41
CA VAL A 376 -14.66 3.67 -5.56
C VAL A 376 -13.74 4.76 -6.10
N GLN A 377 -12.49 4.42 -6.46
CA GLN A 377 -11.56 5.38 -7.08
C GLN A 377 -12.03 5.87 -8.46
N GLN A 378 -12.55 4.98 -9.30
CA GLN A 378 -13.05 5.34 -10.64
C GLN A 378 -14.24 6.29 -10.59
N ARG A 379 -15.03 6.24 -9.52
CA ARG A 379 -16.14 7.18 -9.26
C ARG A 379 -15.69 8.51 -8.64
N GLY A 380 -14.38 8.74 -8.54
CA GLY A 380 -13.80 10.00 -8.12
C GLY A 380 -13.62 10.16 -6.61
N TYR A 381 -13.68 9.07 -5.83
CA TYR A 381 -13.39 9.11 -4.39
C TYR A 381 -11.90 8.87 -4.14
N SER A 382 -11.26 9.75 -3.37
CA SER A 382 -9.88 9.58 -2.94
C SER A 382 -9.79 8.64 -1.73
N LEU A 383 -8.96 7.61 -1.86
CA LEU A 383 -8.61 6.65 -0.79
C LEU A 383 -7.31 7.03 -0.07
N GLU A 384 -6.79 8.24 -0.26
CA GLU A 384 -5.54 8.69 0.40
C GLU A 384 -5.78 9.19 1.84
N GLY A 385 -7.04 9.33 2.24
CA GLY A 385 -7.41 9.86 3.55
C GLY A 385 -7.17 8.92 4.72
N ASP A 386 -7.33 7.61 4.50
CA ASP A 386 -7.14 6.57 5.52
C ASP A 386 -6.90 5.19 4.89
N ASP A 387 -6.52 4.21 5.71
CA ASP A 387 -6.33 2.83 5.28
C ASP A 387 -7.66 2.20 4.81
N CYS A 388 -7.61 1.53 3.66
CA CYS A 388 -8.79 0.97 3.03
C CYS A 388 -8.63 -0.53 2.82
N THR A 389 -9.39 -1.31 3.59
CA THR A 389 -9.46 -2.77 3.47
C THR A 389 -10.83 -3.18 2.98
N SER A 390 -10.87 -4.14 2.05
CA SER A 390 -12.07 -4.86 1.67
C SER A 390 -11.81 -6.36 1.71
N VAL A 391 -12.74 -7.12 2.29
CA VAL A 391 -12.74 -8.58 2.28
C VAL A 391 -14.08 -9.05 1.74
N CYS A 392 -14.07 -9.88 0.71
CA CYS A 392 -15.27 -10.46 0.11
C CYS A 392 -15.28 -11.97 0.34
N ILE A 393 -16.28 -12.46 1.05
CA ILE A 393 -16.59 -13.89 1.19
C ILE A 393 -17.75 -14.21 0.25
N TYR A 394 -17.53 -15.10 -0.72
CA TYR A 394 -18.56 -15.52 -1.67
C TYR A 394 -18.99 -16.96 -1.40
N MET A 395 -20.28 -17.15 -1.08
CA MET A 395 -20.89 -18.46 -1.00
C MET A 395 -21.17 -18.97 -2.41
N LYS A 396 -20.42 -19.95 -2.87
CA LYS A 396 -20.50 -20.48 -4.24
C LYS A 396 -21.85 -21.14 -4.48
N ARG A 397 -22.38 -21.02 -5.69
CA ARG A 397 -23.55 -21.82 -6.08
C ARG A 397 -23.13 -23.21 -6.49
N LYS A 398 -23.78 -24.24 -5.96
CA LYS A 398 -23.45 -25.64 -6.34
C LYS A 398 -23.62 -25.91 -7.82
N ARG A 399 -24.54 -25.21 -8.50
CA ARG A 399 -24.75 -25.33 -9.96
C ARG A 399 -23.58 -24.80 -10.81
N GLU A 400 -22.80 -23.88 -10.24
CA GLU A 400 -21.64 -23.26 -10.91
C GLU A 400 -20.42 -24.18 -10.81
N VAL A 401 -20.32 -24.98 -9.75
CA VAL A 401 -19.30 -26.04 -9.61
C VAL A 401 -19.60 -27.15 -10.63
N ALA A 402 -18.93 -27.09 -11.78
CA ALA A 402 -19.09 -28.06 -12.85
C ALA A 402 -18.33 -29.37 -12.56
N LEU A 403 -17.17 -29.25 -11.91
CA LEU A 403 -16.34 -30.38 -11.52
C LEU A 403 -15.58 -30.06 -10.23
N GLU A 404 -15.50 -31.01 -9.31
CA GLU A 404 -14.64 -30.96 -8.13
C GLU A 404 -14.02 -32.34 -7.91
N ARG A 405 -12.70 -32.40 -7.73
CA ARG A 405 -11.98 -33.67 -7.59
C ARG A 405 -10.73 -33.53 -6.72
N PHE A 406 -10.53 -34.50 -5.84
CA PHE A 406 -9.21 -34.84 -5.30
C PHE A 406 -8.59 -35.87 -6.24
N SER A 407 -7.50 -35.49 -6.90
CA SER A 407 -6.84 -36.32 -7.91
C SER A 407 -5.48 -36.79 -7.41
N PRO A 408 -5.12 -38.07 -7.59
CA PRO A 408 -3.74 -38.52 -7.45
C PRO A 408 -2.82 -37.77 -8.43
N PRO A 409 -1.54 -37.56 -8.10
CA PRO A 409 -0.56 -36.92 -8.96
C PRO A 409 -0.07 -37.88 -10.07
N GLU A 410 -0.99 -38.38 -10.90
CA GLU A 410 -0.70 -39.26 -12.03
C GLU A 410 -1.12 -38.62 -13.35
N LEU A 411 -0.28 -38.74 -14.39
CA LEU A 411 -0.56 -38.13 -15.71
C LEU A 411 -1.84 -38.66 -16.35
N GLU A 412 -2.20 -39.92 -16.11
CA GLU A 412 -3.43 -40.50 -16.64
C GLU A 412 -4.67 -39.84 -16.01
N GLU A 413 -4.64 -39.61 -14.69
CA GLU A 413 -5.72 -38.93 -13.97
C GLU A 413 -5.80 -37.44 -14.35
N VAL A 414 -4.65 -36.77 -14.51
CA VAL A 414 -4.59 -35.39 -15.05
C VAL A 414 -5.22 -35.33 -16.44
N SER A 415 -4.88 -36.27 -17.34
CA SER A 415 -5.43 -36.34 -18.69
C SER A 415 -6.94 -36.57 -18.69
N ARG A 416 -7.43 -37.44 -17.80
CA ARG A 416 -8.87 -37.69 -17.61
C ARG A 416 -9.60 -36.44 -17.12
N LEU A 417 -9.06 -35.76 -16.10
CA LEU A 417 -9.58 -34.50 -15.57
C LEU A 417 -9.66 -33.43 -16.67
N ALA A 418 -8.60 -33.27 -17.46
CA ALA A 418 -8.53 -32.29 -18.53
C ALA A 418 -9.52 -32.59 -19.68
N ALA A 419 -9.65 -33.87 -20.08
CA ALA A 419 -10.60 -34.29 -21.10
C ALA A 419 -12.07 -34.14 -20.67
N GLU A 420 -12.37 -34.45 -19.41
CA GLU A 420 -13.70 -34.26 -18.82
C GLU A 420 -14.08 -32.78 -18.76
N THR A 421 -13.13 -31.92 -18.38
CA THR A 421 -13.30 -30.46 -18.39
C THR A 421 -13.61 -29.95 -19.79
N GLU A 422 -12.84 -30.37 -20.80
CA GLU A 422 -13.09 -30.03 -22.19
C GLU A 422 -14.52 -30.42 -22.64
N GLY A 423 -14.94 -31.64 -22.27
CA GLY A 423 -16.29 -32.13 -22.54
C GLY A 423 -17.37 -31.26 -21.90
N LEU A 424 -17.22 -30.91 -20.62
CA LEU A 424 -18.15 -30.06 -19.88
C LEU A 424 -18.30 -28.67 -20.51
N LEU A 425 -17.20 -28.07 -20.98
CA LEU A 425 -17.24 -26.77 -21.67
C LEU A 425 -18.01 -26.90 -22.99
N LYS A 426 -17.71 -27.92 -23.80
CA LYS A 426 -18.41 -28.18 -25.07
C LYS A 426 -19.90 -28.44 -24.88
N ASP A 427 -20.28 -29.22 -23.88
CA ASP A 427 -21.67 -29.54 -23.54
C ASP A 427 -22.46 -28.30 -23.12
N ARG A 428 -21.79 -27.30 -22.51
CA ARG A 428 -22.38 -25.99 -22.17
C ARG A 428 -22.29 -24.96 -23.31
N GLY A 429 -21.87 -25.37 -24.50
CA GLY A 429 -21.82 -24.53 -25.70
C GLY A 429 -20.74 -23.46 -25.65
N TRP A 430 -19.57 -23.77 -25.07
CA TRP A 430 -18.35 -22.96 -25.19
C TRP A 430 -17.66 -23.21 -26.55
N SER A 431 -16.81 -22.28 -27.00
CA SER A 431 -16.05 -22.46 -28.25
C SER A 431 -15.09 -23.64 -28.17
N GLU A 432 -14.74 -24.22 -29.33
CA GLU A 432 -13.74 -25.29 -29.39
C GLU A 432 -12.38 -24.80 -28.87
N ASP A 433 -12.02 -23.55 -29.16
CA ASP A 433 -10.77 -22.93 -28.72
C ASP A 433 -10.73 -22.73 -27.20
N ALA A 434 -11.81 -22.25 -26.58
CA ALA A 434 -11.88 -22.11 -25.12
C ALA A 434 -11.84 -23.49 -24.41
N ALA A 435 -12.51 -24.50 -24.96
CA ALA A 435 -12.47 -25.86 -24.42
C ALA A 435 -11.07 -26.50 -24.54
N ALA A 436 -10.42 -26.35 -25.70
CA ALA A 436 -9.06 -26.82 -25.94
C ALA A 436 -8.05 -26.10 -25.04
N SER A 437 -8.24 -24.79 -24.82
CA SER A 437 -7.45 -23.97 -23.91
C SER A 437 -7.53 -24.48 -22.47
N ALA A 438 -8.73 -24.82 -21.99
CA ALA A 438 -8.92 -25.37 -20.64
C ALA A 438 -8.23 -26.73 -20.48
N ARG A 439 -8.32 -27.58 -21.50
CA ARG A 439 -7.62 -28.86 -21.52
C ARG A 439 -6.11 -28.69 -21.48
N LEU A 440 -5.55 -27.85 -22.35
CA LEU A 440 -4.11 -27.63 -22.43
C LEU A 440 -3.59 -27.06 -21.10
N LEU A 441 -4.30 -26.09 -20.53
CA LEU A 441 -3.97 -25.51 -19.23
C LEU A 441 -3.92 -26.57 -18.12
N LEU A 442 -4.96 -27.41 -17.99
CA LEU A 442 -5.00 -28.46 -16.97
C LEU A 442 -3.93 -29.53 -17.19
N MET A 443 -3.62 -29.88 -18.45
CA MET A 443 -2.55 -30.81 -18.79
C MET A 443 -1.18 -30.28 -18.35
N GLU A 444 -0.85 -29.05 -18.73
CA GLU A 444 0.44 -28.43 -18.37
C GLU A 444 0.55 -28.20 -16.87
N HIS A 445 -0.53 -27.75 -16.24
CA HIS A 445 -0.56 -27.51 -14.81
C HIS A 445 -0.45 -28.81 -14.00
N GLY A 446 -1.26 -29.81 -14.36
CA GLY A 446 -1.25 -31.11 -13.72
C GLY A 446 0.09 -31.82 -13.93
N ALA A 447 0.69 -31.76 -15.13
CA ALA A 447 2.04 -32.29 -15.35
C ALA A 447 3.09 -31.61 -14.45
N ASN A 448 3.01 -30.29 -14.25
CA ASN A 448 3.87 -29.59 -13.30
C ASN A 448 3.68 -30.11 -11.86
N ILE A 449 2.44 -30.39 -11.44
CA ILE A 449 2.19 -31.02 -10.14
C ILE A 449 2.85 -32.40 -10.11
N VAL A 450 2.60 -33.27 -11.08
CA VAL A 450 3.16 -34.63 -11.10
C VAL A 450 4.70 -34.63 -11.03
N TYR A 451 5.36 -33.77 -11.81
CA TYR A 451 6.82 -33.79 -11.93
C TYR A 451 7.57 -32.94 -10.92
N HIS A 452 6.95 -31.91 -10.35
CA HIS A 452 7.66 -30.89 -9.55
C HIS A 452 7.12 -30.70 -8.13
N SER A 453 5.92 -31.20 -7.82
CA SER A 453 5.36 -31.05 -6.48
C SER A 453 6.02 -31.97 -5.45
N GLU A 454 6.69 -33.05 -5.88
CA GLU A 454 7.28 -34.08 -4.98
C GLU A 454 6.24 -34.67 -3.99
N LEU A 455 4.95 -34.66 -4.35
CA LEU A 455 3.89 -35.32 -3.59
C LEU A 455 4.13 -36.83 -3.50
N ALA A 456 3.77 -37.43 -2.38
CA ALA A 456 3.78 -38.89 -2.25
C ALA A 456 2.67 -39.54 -3.09
N GLU A 457 2.83 -40.84 -3.41
CA GLU A 457 1.86 -41.58 -4.24
C GLU A 457 0.45 -41.65 -3.61
N ASP A 458 0.34 -41.54 -2.29
CA ASP A 458 -0.94 -41.54 -1.56
C ASP A 458 -1.51 -40.13 -1.32
N GLU A 459 -0.76 -39.08 -1.66
CA GLU A 459 -1.25 -37.70 -1.58
C GLU A 459 -2.07 -37.32 -2.81
N THR A 460 -2.94 -36.33 -2.67
CA THR A 460 -3.78 -35.83 -3.77
C THR A 460 -3.69 -34.32 -3.87
N PHE A 461 -3.94 -33.80 -5.06
CA PHE A 461 -4.20 -32.39 -5.28
C PHE A 461 -5.70 -32.18 -5.52
N TRP A 462 -6.22 -31.04 -5.07
CA TRP A 462 -7.62 -30.66 -5.24
C TRP A 462 -7.77 -29.74 -6.45
N VAL A 463 -8.76 -30.01 -7.30
CA VAL A 463 -9.15 -29.12 -8.40
C VAL A 463 -10.65 -28.88 -8.36
N GLN A 464 -11.04 -27.63 -8.56
CA GLN A 464 -12.42 -27.22 -8.75
C GLN A 464 -12.57 -26.35 -10.00
N ILE A 465 -13.58 -26.68 -10.80
CA ILE A 465 -13.91 -26.00 -12.05
C ILE A 465 -15.28 -25.39 -11.90
N ASN A 466 -15.32 -24.06 -11.94
CA ASN A 466 -16.53 -23.28 -11.80
C ASN A 466 -16.87 -22.68 -13.17
N LEU A 467 -18.00 -23.08 -13.74
CA LEU A 467 -18.42 -22.69 -15.08
C LEU A 467 -19.59 -21.70 -14.99
N GLY A 468 -19.26 -20.41 -15.17
CA GLY A 468 -20.21 -19.32 -15.29
C GLY A 468 -20.73 -19.15 -16.72
N ASP A 469 -21.44 -18.04 -16.97
CA ASP A 469 -22.01 -17.76 -18.28
C ASP A 469 -20.96 -17.20 -19.26
N GLU A 470 -20.05 -16.36 -18.77
CA GLU A 470 -18.97 -15.72 -19.54
C GLU A 470 -17.58 -16.29 -19.26
N VAL A 471 -17.36 -16.85 -18.06
CA VAL A 471 -16.03 -17.26 -17.58
C VAL A 471 -16.00 -18.65 -16.95
N CYS A 472 -14.94 -19.39 -17.24
CA CYS A 472 -14.57 -20.67 -16.62
C CYS A 472 -13.43 -20.39 -15.65
N ARG A 473 -13.66 -20.64 -14.36
CA ARG A 473 -12.66 -20.45 -13.29
C ARG A 473 -12.15 -21.80 -12.82
N ILE A 474 -10.84 -21.99 -12.86
CA ILE A 474 -10.19 -23.23 -12.44
C ILE A 474 -9.34 -22.92 -11.22
N VAL A 475 -9.58 -23.62 -10.12
CA VAL A 475 -8.78 -23.54 -8.90
C VAL A 475 -8.09 -24.87 -8.69
N ALA A 476 -6.78 -24.87 -8.48
CA ALA A 476 -5.98 -26.05 -8.19
C ALA A 476 -5.15 -25.81 -6.92
N ILE A 477 -5.17 -26.77 -5.98
CA ILE A 477 -4.44 -26.72 -4.72
C ILE A 477 -3.68 -28.02 -4.51
N ASP A 478 -2.37 -27.93 -4.29
CA ASP A 478 -1.51 -29.05 -3.91
C ASP A 478 -0.66 -28.72 -2.69
N ARG A 479 -0.26 -29.74 -1.93
CA ARG A 479 0.59 -29.61 -0.72
C ARG A 479 2.07 -29.89 -1.00
N GLY A 480 2.45 -29.94 -2.26
CA GLY A 480 3.81 -30.28 -2.65
C GLY A 480 4.81 -29.16 -2.34
N ARG A 481 6.03 -29.34 -2.81
CA ARG A 481 7.10 -28.35 -2.73
C ARG A 481 6.71 -27.05 -3.42
N GLU A 482 7.18 -25.93 -2.87
CA GLU A 482 6.95 -24.61 -3.46
C GLU A 482 7.57 -24.55 -4.88
N TRP A 483 6.77 -24.08 -5.84
CA TRP A 483 7.26 -23.86 -7.19
C TRP A 483 8.20 -22.65 -7.22
N ASN A 484 9.32 -22.79 -7.89
CA ASN A 484 10.30 -21.70 -8.02
C ASN A 484 9.86 -20.72 -9.13
N ILE A 485 8.79 -19.96 -8.87
CA ILE A 485 8.11 -19.10 -9.85
C ILE A 485 8.95 -17.87 -10.21
N ASP A 486 9.69 -17.30 -9.24
CA ASP A 486 10.41 -16.03 -9.37
C ASP A 486 11.73 -16.11 -10.16
N ARG A 487 12.28 -17.32 -10.36
CA ARG A 487 13.60 -17.48 -10.98
C ARG A 487 13.61 -17.21 -12.49
N ARG A 488 12.46 -17.23 -13.15
CA ARG A 488 12.34 -17.07 -14.61
C ARG A 488 11.91 -15.68 -15.09
N SER A 489 11.34 -14.81 -14.24
CA SER A 489 10.91 -13.46 -14.67
C SER A 489 12.02 -12.39 -14.61
N ARG A 490 13.12 -12.65 -13.89
CA ARG A 490 14.20 -11.65 -13.66
C ARG A 490 15.45 -11.79 -14.52
N ARG A 491 15.58 -12.83 -15.33
CA ARG A 491 16.66 -12.94 -16.32
C ARG A 491 16.05 -12.82 -17.70
N GLY A 492 16.41 -11.75 -18.42
CA GLY A 492 16.13 -11.58 -19.85
C GLY A 492 17.00 -12.51 -20.71
N ASP A 493 17.10 -13.78 -20.31
CA ASP A 493 17.81 -14.81 -21.06
C ASP A 493 16.76 -15.54 -21.90
N GLU A 494 16.57 -15.09 -23.15
CA GLU A 494 15.73 -15.76 -24.17
C GLU A 494 16.13 -17.24 -24.36
N GLU A 495 17.35 -17.62 -23.93
CA GLU A 495 17.88 -18.99 -24.01
C GLU A 495 17.19 -19.99 -23.05
N ASP A 496 16.63 -19.55 -21.91
CA ASP A 496 15.99 -20.46 -20.93
C ASP A 496 14.53 -20.83 -21.30
N MET A 497 13.91 -20.10 -22.25
CA MET A 497 12.57 -20.44 -22.78
C MET A 497 12.58 -21.68 -23.70
N LEU A 498 13.76 -22.08 -24.20
CA LEU A 498 13.90 -23.16 -25.17
C LEU A 498 14.16 -24.54 -24.55
N ALA A 499 14.43 -24.62 -23.24
CA ALA A 499 14.65 -25.90 -22.54
C ALA A 499 13.36 -26.73 -22.40
N GLU A 500 13.42 -28.02 -22.75
CA GLU A 500 12.28 -28.95 -22.83
C GLU A 500 11.49 -29.12 -21.51
N GLY A 501 12.11 -28.85 -20.35
CA GLY A 501 11.46 -28.90 -19.03
C GLY A 501 10.92 -27.57 -18.50
N GLY A 502 10.82 -26.53 -19.35
CA GLY A 502 10.52 -25.16 -18.90
C GLY A 502 9.27 -24.49 -19.46
N ARG A 503 8.60 -25.08 -20.46
CA ARG A 503 7.58 -24.39 -21.25
C ARG A 503 6.18 -24.36 -20.62
N GLY A 504 5.87 -25.28 -19.71
CA GLY A 504 4.50 -25.43 -19.18
C GLY A 504 3.91 -24.16 -18.57
N LEU A 505 4.70 -23.39 -17.80
CA LEU A 505 4.23 -22.11 -17.25
C LEU A 505 3.98 -21.06 -18.33
N ALA A 506 4.84 -20.96 -19.34
CA ALA A 506 4.67 -20.03 -20.45
C ALA A 506 3.45 -20.38 -21.31
N ILE A 507 3.17 -21.68 -21.49
CA ILE A 507 1.96 -22.16 -22.17
C ILE A 507 0.72 -21.79 -21.35
N ILE A 508 0.71 -22.04 -20.04
CA ILE A 508 -0.41 -21.68 -19.16
C ILE A 508 -0.66 -20.17 -19.23
N ASP A 509 0.39 -19.35 -19.14
CA ASP A 509 0.26 -17.89 -19.15
C ASP A 509 -0.16 -17.33 -20.54
N ALA A 510 0.10 -18.07 -21.62
CA ALA A 510 -0.35 -17.70 -22.97
C ALA A 510 -1.81 -18.10 -23.27
N VAL A 511 -2.30 -19.15 -22.61
CA VAL A 511 -3.62 -19.75 -22.88
C VAL A 511 -4.69 -19.25 -21.90
N ALA A 512 -4.31 -18.90 -20.66
CA ALA A 512 -5.22 -18.34 -19.68
C ALA A 512 -5.43 -16.84 -19.87
N ASP A 513 -6.67 -16.37 -19.78
CA ASP A 513 -6.98 -14.93 -19.77
C ASP A 513 -6.54 -14.24 -18.47
N TYR A 514 -6.45 -15.01 -17.38
CA TYR A 514 -6.02 -14.52 -16.08
C TYR A 514 -5.42 -15.63 -15.24
N VAL A 515 -4.34 -15.32 -14.53
CA VAL A 515 -3.61 -16.27 -13.69
C VAL A 515 -3.19 -15.64 -12.36
N GLU A 516 -3.43 -16.34 -11.27
CA GLU A 516 -2.84 -16.04 -9.96
C GLU A 516 -2.23 -17.33 -9.37
N ARG A 517 -1.10 -17.18 -8.66
CA ARG A 517 -0.41 -18.28 -7.99
C ARG A 517 0.06 -17.82 -6.62
N TYR A 518 -0.19 -18.62 -5.59
CA TYR A 518 0.13 -18.30 -4.20
C TYR A 518 0.76 -19.51 -3.49
N ARG A 519 1.65 -19.24 -2.53
CA ARG A 519 2.07 -20.20 -1.51
C ARG A 519 1.40 -19.84 -0.18
N ILE A 520 0.50 -20.69 0.31
CA ILE A 520 -0.33 -20.48 1.52
C ILE A 520 -0.22 -21.71 2.42
N ASN A 521 0.23 -21.58 3.66
CA ASN A 521 0.28 -22.69 4.64
C ASN A 521 0.88 -23.99 4.07
N HIS A 522 2.02 -23.89 3.37
CA HIS A 522 2.69 -25.01 2.67
C HIS A 522 1.89 -25.65 1.51
N SER A 523 0.85 -24.99 1.03
CA SER A 523 0.10 -25.36 -0.17
C SER A 523 0.38 -24.40 -1.31
N ASN A 524 0.53 -24.92 -2.52
CA ASN A 524 0.49 -24.15 -3.75
C ASN A 524 -0.98 -23.97 -4.14
N VAL A 525 -1.40 -22.74 -4.39
CA VAL A 525 -2.76 -22.39 -4.80
C VAL A 525 -2.68 -21.68 -6.13
N SER A 526 -3.33 -22.23 -7.16
CA SER A 526 -3.38 -21.63 -8.49
C SER A 526 -4.82 -21.35 -8.90
N PHE A 527 -5.03 -20.17 -9.44
CA PHE A 527 -6.31 -19.70 -9.93
C PHE A 527 -6.16 -19.28 -11.39
N PHE A 528 -6.99 -19.84 -12.26
CA PHE A 528 -6.98 -19.58 -13.68
C PHE A 528 -8.36 -19.16 -14.15
N VAL A 529 -8.40 -18.31 -15.18
CA VAL A 529 -9.63 -17.97 -15.87
C VAL A 529 -9.46 -18.17 -17.37
N ILE A 530 -10.49 -18.75 -17.97
CA ILE A 530 -10.69 -18.80 -19.42
C ILE A 530 -12.03 -18.16 -19.73
N ARG A 531 -12.05 -17.21 -20.64
CA ARG A 531 -13.26 -16.55 -21.15
C ARG A 531 -13.88 -17.42 -22.22
N ARG A 532 -15.20 -17.29 -22.37
CA ARG A 532 -15.97 -18.02 -23.39
C ARG A 532 -15.67 -17.62 -24.84
N GLU A 533 -14.89 -16.55 -25.03
CA GLU A 533 -14.60 -15.76 -26.23
C GLU A 533 -15.69 -14.78 -26.70
N GLN A 534 -15.21 -13.58 -27.06
CA GLN A 534 -15.90 -12.64 -27.93
C GLN A 534 -15.85 -13.18 -29.36
N ARG A 535 -16.97 -13.16 -30.07
CA ARG A 535 -16.93 -13.14 -31.54
C ARG A 535 -16.02 -11.99 -31.95
N GLU A 536 -14.91 -12.27 -32.64
CA GLU A 536 -14.35 -11.31 -33.58
C GLU A 536 -15.52 -10.91 -34.50
N THR A 537 -15.94 -9.65 -34.37
CA THR A 537 -16.91 -9.08 -35.29
C THR A 537 -16.08 -8.70 -36.51
N GLU A 538 -16.25 -9.46 -37.60
CA GLU A 538 -15.67 -9.16 -38.93
C GLU A 538 -15.91 -7.72 -39.39
#